data_AF-A0A3R8T0F7-F1
#
_entry.id   AF-A0A3R8T0F7-F1
#
_cell.length_a   1.000
_cell.length_b   1.000
_cell.length_c   1.000
_cell.angle_alpha   90.00
_cell.angle_beta   90.00
_cell.angle_gamma   90.00
#
_symmetry.space_group_name_H-M   'P 1'
#
loop_
_entity.id
_entity.type
_entity.pdbx_description
1 polymer ?
#
loop_
_entity_poly.entity_id
_entity_poly.type
_entity_poly.pdbx_seq_one_letter_code
_entity_poly.pdbx_strand_id
1 'polypeptide(L)'
;MFLVDGRVVAGSHYRSHGELQVSPEIPPEVRVYAEQMAAVWSPSAVFVLDVAQSQGRLCVIEINGFNSSGFYASNIQDIVEAVSEVATHPKPSDPHFVA
;
A
#
# COMPACT_ATOMS: atom_id res chain seq x y z
N MET A 1 2.40 -3.19 0.22
CA MET A 1 2.79 -1.76 0.07
C MET A 1 1.91 -0.90 0.96
N PHE A 2 2.44 0.13 1.60
CA PHE A 2 1.68 1.06 2.46
C PHE A 2 1.14 2.22 1.63
N LEU A 3 -0.18 2.39 1.68
CA LEU A 3 -0.89 3.47 1.00
C LEU A 3 -1.42 4.48 2.03
N VAL A 4 -1.21 5.75 1.71
CA VAL A 4 -1.72 6.89 2.46
C VAL A 4 -2.39 7.83 1.47
N ASP A 5 -3.68 8.11 1.64
CA ASP A 5 -4.50 8.92 0.75
C ASP A 5 -4.36 8.54 -0.75
N GLY A 6 -4.38 7.23 -1.02
CA GLY A 6 -4.26 6.69 -2.37
C GLY A 6 -2.86 6.72 -2.99
N ARG A 7 -1.84 7.13 -2.24
CA ARG A 7 -0.43 7.15 -2.68
C ARG A 7 0.39 6.09 -1.98
N VAL A 8 1.28 5.42 -2.72
CA VAL A 8 2.23 4.49 -2.11
C VAL A 8 3.34 5.29 -1.42
N VAL A 9 3.43 5.22 -0.10
CA VAL A 9 4.46 5.95 0.67
C VAL A 9 5.70 5.09 0.92
N ALA A 10 5.49 3.79 1.12
CA ALA A 10 6.57 2.83 1.28
C ALA A 10 6.09 1.42 0.91
N GLY A 11 7.02 0.49 0.79
CA GLY A 11 6.71 -0.91 0.59
C GLY A 11 7.99 -1.71 0.41
N SER A 12 7.82 -2.99 0.19
CA SER A 12 8.91 -3.90 -0.07
C SER A 12 8.39 -5.08 -0.87
N HIS A 13 9.30 -5.70 -1.62
CA HIS A 13 9.13 -7.05 -2.10
C HIS A 13 9.43 -8.01 -0.94
N TYR A 14 8.56 -9.01 -0.72
CA TYR A 14 8.77 -9.97 0.39
C TYR A 14 8.78 -11.43 -0.05
N ARG A 15 8.21 -11.80 -1.21
CA ARG A 15 8.10 -13.20 -1.62
C ARG A 15 8.17 -13.37 -3.14
N SER A 16 9.01 -14.30 -3.58
CA SER A 16 9.15 -14.72 -4.98
C SER A 16 9.08 -16.24 -5.06
N HIS A 17 8.35 -16.78 -6.03
CA HIS A 17 8.30 -18.23 -6.29
C HIS A 17 8.01 -19.10 -5.05
N GLY A 18 7.23 -18.59 -4.11
CA GLY A 18 6.90 -19.29 -2.86
C GLY A 18 7.91 -19.09 -1.73
N GLU A 19 9.05 -18.48 -1.98
CA GLU A 19 10.13 -18.27 -1.00
C GLU A 19 10.17 -16.83 -0.49
N LEU A 20 10.54 -16.66 0.79
CA LEU A 20 10.75 -15.34 1.37
C LEU A 20 11.98 -14.68 0.71
N GLN A 21 11.78 -13.53 0.08
CA GLN A 21 12.82 -12.74 -0.56
C GLN A 21 12.53 -11.26 -0.29
N VAL A 22 13.18 -10.71 0.73
CA VAL A 22 12.93 -9.35 1.19
C VAL A 22 13.84 -8.36 0.48
N SER A 23 13.25 -7.33 -0.15
CA SER A 23 13.95 -6.21 -0.77
C SER A 23 13.16 -4.91 -0.58
N PRO A 24 13.82 -3.76 -0.33
CA PRO A 24 13.14 -2.46 -0.28
C PRO A 24 12.69 -1.97 -1.67
N GLU A 25 13.14 -2.61 -2.74
CA GLU A 25 12.84 -2.20 -4.11
C GLU A 25 11.38 -2.50 -4.48
N ILE A 26 10.74 -1.50 -5.09
CA ILE A 26 9.39 -1.61 -5.66
C ILE A 26 9.50 -1.16 -7.11
N PRO A 27 9.25 -2.05 -8.09
CA PRO A 27 9.24 -1.66 -9.49
C PRO A 27 8.24 -0.52 -9.75
N PRO A 28 8.58 0.49 -10.57
CA PRO A 28 7.70 1.63 -10.82
C PRO A 28 6.30 1.26 -11.31
N GLU A 29 6.19 0.24 -12.14
CA GLU A 29 4.92 -0.27 -12.67
C GLU A 29 4.02 -0.87 -11.58
N VAL A 30 4.61 -1.52 -10.57
CA VAL A 30 3.87 -2.07 -9.42
C VAL A 30 3.32 -0.94 -8.56
N ARG A 31 4.12 0.11 -8.36
CA ARG A 31 3.68 1.32 -7.65
C ARG A 31 2.52 2.01 -8.38
N VAL A 32 2.67 2.26 -9.69
CA VAL A 32 1.62 2.89 -10.50
C VAL A 32 0.34 2.06 -10.48
N TYR A 33 0.44 0.75 -10.63
CA TYR A 33 -0.70 -0.15 -10.55
C TYR A 33 -1.40 -0.06 -9.19
N ALA A 34 -0.66 -0.06 -8.08
CA ALA A 34 -1.23 0.05 -6.75
C ALA A 34 -2.02 1.35 -6.54
N GLU A 35 -1.48 2.49 -6.98
CA GLU A 35 -2.18 3.78 -6.90
C GLU A 35 -3.41 3.82 -7.81
N GLN A 36 -3.37 3.17 -8.98
CA GLN A 36 -4.54 3.01 -9.84
C GLN A 36 -5.64 2.19 -9.15
N MET A 37 -5.29 1.11 -8.44
CA MET A 37 -6.26 0.31 -7.69
C MET A 37 -6.87 1.11 -6.53
N ALA A 38 -6.05 1.89 -5.82
CA ALA A 38 -6.52 2.77 -4.75
C ALA A 38 -7.49 3.86 -5.26
N ALA A 39 -7.28 4.35 -6.48
CA ALA A 39 -8.18 5.31 -7.13
C ALA A 39 -9.52 4.67 -7.55
N VAL A 40 -9.57 3.36 -7.79
CA VAL A 40 -10.83 2.62 -8.01
C VAL A 40 -11.58 2.47 -6.69
N TRP A 41 -10.88 2.05 -5.64
CA TRP A 41 -11.46 1.90 -4.32
C TRP A 41 -10.38 1.92 -3.23
N SER A 42 -10.66 2.61 -2.14
CA SER A 42 -9.84 2.63 -0.93
C SER A 42 -10.73 2.38 0.29
N PRO A 43 -10.39 1.42 1.17
CA PRO A 43 -11.20 1.13 2.35
C PRO A 43 -11.03 2.16 3.48
N SER A 44 -9.92 2.91 3.47
CA SER A 44 -9.54 3.89 4.49
C SER A 44 -8.48 4.84 3.92
N ALA A 45 -8.17 5.91 4.65
CA ALA A 45 -7.06 6.81 4.33
C ALA A 45 -5.69 6.12 4.43
N VAL A 46 -5.56 5.07 5.26
CA VAL A 46 -4.31 4.32 5.49
C VAL A 46 -4.58 2.82 5.46
N PHE A 47 -4.01 2.13 4.47
CA PHE A 47 -4.14 0.69 4.31
C PHE A 47 -2.89 0.10 3.63
N VAL A 48 -2.84 -1.22 3.53
CA VAL A 48 -1.78 -1.94 2.84
C VAL A 48 -2.37 -2.71 1.66
N LEU A 49 -1.70 -2.64 0.51
CA LEU A 49 -2.05 -3.36 -0.70
C LEU A 49 -0.90 -4.27 -1.12
N ASP A 50 -1.19 -5.55 -1.27
CA ASP A 50 -0.24 -6.52 -1.83
C ASP A 50 -0.56 -6.79 -3.29
N VAL A 51 0.47 -6.69 -4.12
CA VAL A 51 0.40 -6.87 -5.57
C VAL A 51 1.39 -7.95 -5.96
N ALA A 52 0.97 -8.86 -6.83
CA ALA A 52 1.86 -9.82 -7.48
C ALA A 52 1.73 -9.73 -8.99
N GLN A 53 2.81 -10.14 -9.65
CA GLN A 53 2.79 -10.47 -11.06
C GLN A 53 2.52 -11.97 -11.24
N SER A 54 1.57 -12.32 -12.09
CA SER A 54 1.32 -13.69 -12.54
C SER A 54 1.04 -13.69 -14.03
N GLN A 55 1.73 -14.56 -14.78
CA GLN A 55 1.57 -14.68 -16.24
C GLN A 55 1.68 -13.33 -16.97
N GLY A 56 2.61 -12.47 -16.53
CA GLY A 56 2.84 -11.15 -17.11
C GLY A 56 1.82 -10.07 -16.74
N ARG A 57 0.87 -10.34 -15.83
CA ARG A 57 -0.15 -9.38 -15.38
C ARG A 57 0.02 -9.08 -13.90
N LEU A 58 -0.21 -7.82 -13.53
CA LEU A 58 -0.29 -7.40 -12.13
C LEU A 58 -1.71 -7.61 -11.61
N CYS A 59 -1.81 -8.13 -10.39
CA CYS A 59 -3.06 -8.39 -9.70
C CYS A 59 -2.93 -7.93 -8.23
N VAL A 60 -4.01 -7.37 -7.69
CA VAL A 60 -4.19 -7.26 -6.23
C VAL A 60 -4.39 -8.65 -5.66
N ILE A 61 -3.64 -8.99 -4.61
CA ILE A 61 -3.76 -10.27 -3.92
C ILE A 61 -4.47 -10.10 -2.57
N GLU A 62 -4.17 -9.00 -1.87
CA GLU A 62 -4.67 -8.76 -0.53
C GLU A 62 -4.75 -7.25 -0.24
N ILE A 63 -5.75 -6.87 0.55
CA ILE A 63 -5.91 -5.54 1.13
C ILE A 63 -5.95 -5.73 2.65
N ASN A 64 -5.01 -5.11 3.35
CA ASN A 64 -4.84 -5.24 4.80
C ASN A 64 -4.99 -3.91 5.52
N GLY A 65 -5.32 -4.00 6.81
CA GLY A 65 -5.15 -2.88 7.73
C GLY A 65 -3.66 -2.59 7.96
N PHE A 66 -3.28 -1.32 8.03
CA PHE A 66 -1.88 -0.93 8.26
C PHE A 66 -1.34 -1.43 9.60
N ASN A 67 -2.21 -1.55 10.60
CA ASN A 67 -1.92 -2.00 11.97
C ASN A 67 -1.80 -3.53 12.10
N SER A 68 -1.96 -4.28 11.00
CA SER A 68 -1.87 -5.74 10.98
C SER A 68 -1.02 -6.26 9.82
N SER A 69 -0.17 -5.40 9.25
CA SER A 69 0.69 -5.73 8.11
C SER A 69 2.15 -5.86 8.50
N GLY A 70 2.88 -6.75 7.81
CA GLY A 70 4.34 -6.85 7.94
C GLY A 70 5.04 -5.67 7.27
N PHE A 71 6.02 -5.06 7.96
CA PHE A 71 6.79 -3.94 7.42
C PHE A 71 7.93 -4.40 6.50
N TYR A 72 8.50 -5.59 6.72
CA TYR A 72 9.61 -6.15 5.96
C TYR A 72 10.74 -5.12 5.74
N ALA A 73 11.13 -4.87 4.49
CA ALA A 73 12.15 -3.86 4.13
C ALA A 73 11.56 -2.49 3.76
N SER A 74 10.28 -2.25 4.07
CA SER A 74 9.67 -0.94 3.83
C SER A 74 10.34 0.11 4.72
N ASN A 75 10.53 1.32 4.20
CA ASN A 75 11.04 2.42 5.00
C ASN A 75 10.01 2.85 6.06
N ILE A 76 10.27 2.51 7.32
CA ILE A 76 9.37 2.81 8.45
C ILE A 76 9.25 4.32 8.67
N GLN A 77 10.31 5.09 8.42
CA GLN A 77 10.28 6.53 8.61
C GLN A 77 9.25 7.19 7.67
N ASP A 78 9.30 6.86 6.37
CA ASP A 78 8.35 7.39 5.38
C ASP A 78 6.89 7.04 5.75
N ILE A 79 6.67 5.83 6.30
CA ILE A 79 5.34 5.40 6.77
C ILE A 79 4.89 6.25 7.95
N VAL A 80 5.74 6.41 8.97
CA VAL A 80 5.41 7.17 10.18
C VAL A 80 5.13 8.62 9.85
N GLU A 81 5.96 9.25 9.01
CA GLU A 81 5.79 10.64 8.59
C GLU A 81 4.45 10.83 7.86
N ALA A 82 4.16 10.01 6.86
CA ALA A 82 2.92 10.13 6.09
C ALA A 82 1.66 9.82 6.91
N VAL A 83 1.69 8.80 7.78
CA VAL A 83 0.53 8.46 8.63
C VAL A 83 0.30 9.53 9.69
N SER A 84 1.37 10.07 10.29
CA SER A 84 1.26 11.14 11.29
C SER A 84 0.67 12.42 10.69
N GLU A 85 1.03 12.74 9.44
CA GLU A 85 0.44 13.86 8.71
C GLU A 85 -1.08 13.70 8.58
N VAL A 86 -1.56 12.54 8.13
CA VAL A 86 -3.00 12.27 8.00
C VAL A 86 -3.71 12.24 9.35
N ALA A 87 -3.07 11.72 10.40
CA ALA A 87 -3.65 11.65 11.73
C ALA A 87 -3.83 13.03 12.39
N THR A 88 -2.94 13.98 12.08
CA THR A 88 -2.95 15.33 12.63
C THR A 88 -3.67 16.34 11.74
N HIS A 89 -3.75 16.07 10.43
CA HIS A 89 -4.41 16.90 9.42
C HIS A 89 -5.32 16.04 8.53
N PRO A 90 -6.40 15.46 9.08
CA PRO A 90 -7.27 14.57 8.32
C PRO A 90 -7.98 15.34 7.20
N LYS A 91 -7.96 14.75 5.99
CA LYS A 91 -8.81 15.25 4.90
C LYS A 91 -10.29 15.09 5.28
N PRO A 92 -11.18 15.98 4.81
CA PRO A 92 -12.62 15.81 4.98
C PRO A 92 -13.05 14.45 4.43
N SER A 93 -13.85 13.70 5.17
CA SER A 93 -14.39 12.42 4.70
C SER A 93 -15.22 12.64 3.44
N ASP A 94 -15.07 11.76 2.44
CA ASP A 94 -15.92 11.77 1.25
C ASP A 94 -17.39 11.57 1.68
N PRO A 95 -18.30 12.53 1.39
CA PRO A 95 -19.70 12.44 1.78
C PRO A 95 -20.45 11.27 1.13
N HIS A 96 -19.86 10.59 0.15
CA HIS A 96 -20.45 9.44 -0.52
C HIS A 96 -20.08 8.09 0.10
N PHE A 97 -19.20 8.06 1.11
CA PHE A 97 -18.85 6.84 1.83
C PHE A 97 -19.71 6.70 3.10
N VAL A 98 -20.80 5.94 3.01
CA VAL A 98 -21.59 5.49 4.17
C VAL A 98 -21.20 4.04 4.45
N ALA A 99 -20.61 3.79 5.62
CA ALA A 99 -20.27 2.46 6.10
C ALA A 99 -21.52 1.63 6.44
#